data_AF-A0A6J6D0Q3-F1
#
_entry.id   AF-A0A6J6D0Q3-F1
#
_cell.length_a   1.000
_cell.length_b   1.000
_cell.length_c   1.000
_cell.angle_alpha   90.00
_cell.angle_beta   90.00
_cell.angle_gamma   90.00
#
_symmetry.space_group_name_H-M   'P 1'
#
loop_
_entity.id
_entity.type
_entity.pdbx_description
1 polymer ?
#
loop_
_entity_poly.entity_id
_entity_poly.type
_entity_poly.pdbx_seq_one_letter_code
_entity_poly.pdbx_strand_id
1 'polypeptide(L)'
;MSAKPLSSLRGLLKASHFGPTLLVTAISWFFAAHYWWEGPAYVIAFGVFTGQLVVGWSNDLYDYEDDLKHNRQNKPLVAGVISRKYLTNWLRFMVPFSFVANLLGPLGFKGGLVYMFGISMGVAYNFYFKFNIFSWLPYALAFAALPSCIAISKEITPPMWMWLGGALLGSAAHFINVIKDMDQDRASGIGGAPQRIGKRNSIVVAAGLIALGFLTLVFFN
;
A
#
# COMPACT_ATOMS: atom_id res chain seq x y z
N MET A 1 -23.69 20.30 8.37
CA MET A 1 -22.70 21.41 8.42
C MET A 1 -21.55 21.05 7.49
N SER A 2 -21.13 21.96 6.60
CA SER A 2 -19.93 21.76 5.79
C SER A 2 -18.69 21.81 6.70
N ALA A 3 -17.85 20.78 6.68
CA ALA A 3 -16.60 20.78 7.43
C ALA A 3 -15.67 21.90 6.93
N LYS A 4 -14.90 22.53 7.83
CA LYS A 4 -13.92 23.55 7.44
C LYS A 4 -12.88 22.95 6.47
N PRO A 5 -12.34 23.70 5.49
CA PRO A 5 -11.40 23.17 4.50
C PRO A 5 -10.21 22.40 5.13
N LEU A 6 -9.66 22.92 6.22
CA LEU A 6 -8.54 22.31 6.94
C LEU A 6 -8.92 20.98 7.62
N SER A 7 -10.15 20.84 8.13
CA SER A 7 -10.63 19.58 8.70
C SER A 7 -10.86 18.53 7.61
N SER A 8 -11.34 18.94 6.43
CA SER A 8 -11.55 18.03 5.30
C SER A 8 -10.23 17.47 4.76
N LEU A 9 -9.21 18.32 4.63
CA LEU A 9 -7.86 17.88 4.22
C LEU A 9 -7.27 16.88 5.22
N ARG A 10 -7.34 17.19 6.52
CA ARG A 10 -6.91 16.27 7.57
C ARG A 10 -7.66 14.93 7.52
N GLY A 11 -8.97 14.97 7.22
CA GLY A 11 -9.78 13.77 7.02
C GLY A 11 -9.27 12.91 5.86
N LEU A 12 -8.97 13.51 4.71
CA LEU A 12 -8.42 12.81 3.54
C LEU A 12 -7.03 12.20 3.80
N LEU A 13 -6.15 12.94 4.48
CA LEU A 13 -4.83 12.45 4.87
C LEU A 13 -4.94 11.29 5.86
N LYS A 14 -5.86 11.37 6.82
CA LYS A 14 -6.07 10.27 7.77
C LYS A 14 -6.61 9.03 7.07
N ALA A 15 -7.56 9.20 6.16
CA ALA A 15 -8.15 8.11 5.38
C ALA A 15 -7.15 7.47 4.40
N SER A 16 -6.08 8.17 4.02
CA SER A 16 -5.03 7.59 3.19
C SER A 16 -4.04 6.73 3.97
N HIS A 17 -4.22 6.56 5.29
CA HIS A 17 -3.21 5.95 6.15
C HIS A 17 -1.87 6.67 6.00
N PHE A 18 -1.86 7.96 6.35
CA PHE A 18 -0.78 8.89 6.01
C PHE A 18 0.64 8.39 6.30
N GLY A 19 0.87 7.75 7.45
CA GLY A 19 2.18 7.21 7.82
C GLY A 19 2.72 6.19 6.80
N PRO A 20 2.02 5.05 6.61
CA PRO A 20 2.35 4.09 5.54
C PRO A 20 2.45 4.73 4.15
N THR A 21 1.53 5.62 3.78
CA THR A 21 1.55 6.32 2.49
C THR A 21 2.84 7.13 2.30
N LEU A 22 3.28 7.88 3.32
CA LEU A 22 4.53 8.63 3.29
C LEU A 22 5.74 7.71 3.20
N LEU A 23 5.76 6.59 3.92
CA LEU A 23 6.85 5.64 3.87
C LEU A 23 7.04 5.07 2.46
N VAL A 24 5.96 4.59 1.82
CA VAL A 24 6.01 4.05 0.45
C VAL A 24 6.42 5.12 -0.56
N THR A 25 5.92 6.36 -0.38
CA THR A 25 6.29 7.53 -1.20
C THR A 25 7.77 7.90 -1.04
N ALA A 26 8.30 7.83 0.17
CA ALA A 26 9.71 8.12 0.43
C ALA A 26 10.64 7.05 -0.13
N ILE A 27 10.25 5.77 0.00
CA ILE A 27 10.99 4.65 -0.60
C ILE A 27 11.01 4.79 -2.13
N SER A 28 9.88 5.10 -2.76
CA SER A 28 9.84 5.28 -4.21
C SER A 28 10.67 6.48 -4.66
N TRP A 29 10.65 7.59 -3.91
CA TRP A 29 11.54 8.72 -4.16
C TRP A 29 13.02 8.33 -4.08
N PHE A 30 13.42 7.57 -3.06
CA PHE A 30 14.81 7.11 -2.89
C PHE A 30 15.28 6.28 -4.09
N PHE A 31 14.47 5.31 -4.52
CA PHE A 31 14.76 4.53 -5.72
C PHE A 31 14.77 5.39 -6.98
N ALA A 32 13.83 6.30 -7.12
CA ALA A 32 13.75 7.18 -8.28
C ALA A 32 14.95 8.13 -8.34
N ALA A 33 15.41 8.68 -7.22
CA ALA A 33 16.61 9.52 -7.13
C ALA A 33 17.90 8.75 -7.43
N HIS A 34 17.91 7.44 -7.28
CA HIS A 34 19.02 6.59 -7.72
C HIS A 34 19.07 6.42 -9.24
N TYR A 35 17.91 6.29 -9.90
CA TYR A 35 17.80 6.00 -11.34
C TYR A 35 17.55 7.22 -12.24
N TRP A 36 17.07 8.31 -11.66
CA TRP A 36 16.69 9.55 -12.32
C TRP A 36 17.32 10.75 -11.61
N TRP A 37 17.39 11.89 -12.31
CA TRP A 37 17.66 13.17 -11.68
C TRP A 37 16.44 13.66 -10.87
N GLU A 38 16.63 14.70 -10.05
CA GLU A 38 15.65 15.14 -9.05
C GLU A 38 14.22 15.35 -9.56
N GLY A 39 14.03 15.99 -10.73
CA GLY A 39 12.71 16.34 -11.26
C GLY A 39 11.80 15.11 -11.46
N PRO A 40 12.18 14.15 -12.31
CA PRO A 40 11.45 12.90 -12.47
C PRO A 40 11.30 12.12 -11.16
N ALA A 41 12.29 12.17 -10.27
CA ALA A 41 12.18 11.50 -8.97
C ALA A 41 11.03 12.05 -8.12
N TYR A 42 10.84 13.37 -8.07
CA TYR A 42 9.68 13.98 -7.40
C TYR A 42 8.35 13.63 -8.08
N VAL A 43 8.32 13.61 -9.42
CA VAL A 43 7.09 13.25 -10.17
C VAL A 43 6.72 11.78 -9.95
N ILE A 44 7.71 10.87 -9.92
CA ILE A 44 7.49 9.45 -9.59
C ILE A 44 6.97 9.32 -8.16
N ALA A 45 7.59 10.00 -7.19
CA ALA A 45 7.14 9.98 -5.81
C ALA A 45 5.69 10.47 -5.67
N PHE A 46 5.34 11.56 -6.35
CA PHE A 46 3.97 12.06 -6.39
C PHE A 46 3.00 11.07 -7.08
N GLY A 47 3.39 10.47 -8.20
CA GLY A 47 2.63 9.41 -8.86
C GLY A 47 2.37 8.24 -7.93
N VAL A 48 3.38 7.82 -7.16
CA VAL A 48 3.25 6.78 -6.15
C VAL A 48 2.29 7.20 -5.04
N PHE A 49 2.46 8.40 -4.49
CA PHE A 49 1.56 8.96 -3.49
C PHE A 49 0.09 8.89 -3.93
N THR A 50 -0.23 9.25 -5.18
CA THR A 50 -1.61 9.21 -5.70
C THR A 50 -2.19 7.79 -5.74
N GLY A 51 -1.37 6.78 -6.06
CA GLY A 51 -1.77 5.38 -5.99
C GLY A 51 -2.02 4.91 -4.56
N GLN A 52 -1.21 5.36 -3.60
CA GLN A 52 -1.42 5.07 -2.18
C GLN A 52 -2.72 5.69 -1.65
N LEU A 53 -3.10 6.88 -2.13
CA LEU A 53 -4.42 7.47 -1.83
C LEU A 53 -5.56 6.55 -2.30
N VAL A 54 -5.45 5.96 -3.49
CA VAL A 54 -6.46 4.99 -4.00
C VAL A 54 -6.59 3.79 -3.06
N VAL A 55 -5.47 3.21 -2.64
CA VAL A 55 -5.45 2.04 -1.74
C VAL A 55 -6.06 2.39 -0.38
N GLY A 56 -5.61 3.47 0.26
CA GLY A 56 -6.09 3.87 1.58
C GLY A 56 -7.57 4.27 1.58
N TRP A 57 -7.98 5.11 0.63
CA TRP A 57 -9.37 5.56 0.57
C TRP A 57 -10.34 4.45 0.20
N SER A 58 -9.94 3.52 -0.67
CA SER A 58 -10.77 2.34 -0.96
C SER A 58 -10.89 1.41 0.26
N ASN A 59 -9.83 1.27 1.07
CA ASN A 59 -9.88 0.54 2.34
C ASN A 59 -10.90 1.18 3.29
N ASP A 60 -10.75 2.46 3.62
CA ASP A 60 -11.63 3.16 4.56
C ASP A 60 -13.11 3.15 4.11
N LEU A 61 -13.37 3.25 2.81
CA LEU A 61 -14.74 3.14 2.26
C LEU A 61 -15.33 1.73 2.38
N TYR A 62 -14.50 0.70 2.22
CA TYR A 62 -14.93 -0.69 2.32
C TYR A 62 -15.14 -1.10 3.79
N ASP A 63 -14.24 -0.68 4.68
CA ASP A 63 -14.27 -1.02 6.10
C ASP A 63 -15.24 -0.15 6.92
N TYR A 64 -15.85 0.87 6.32
CA TYR A 64 -16.70 1.84 7.01
C TYR A 64 -17.77 1.20 7.92
N GLU A 65 -18.54 0.21 7.42
CA GLU A 65 -19.61 -0.40 8.21
C GLU A 65 -19.06 -1.21 9.40
N ASP A 66 -17.89 -1.83 9.24
CA ASP A 66 -17.23 -2.57 10.30
C ASP A 66 -16.59 -1.63 11.34
N ASP A 67 -15.92 -0.59 10.86
CA ASP A 67 -15.33 0.46 11.69
C ASP A 67 -16.42 1.19 12.51
N LEU A 68 -17.62 1.39 11.92
CA LEU A 68 -18.78 1.96 12.60
C LEU A 68 -19.32 1.03 13.69
N LYS A 69 -19.48 -0.28 13.41
CA LYS A 69 -19.91 -1.28 14.40
C LYS A 69 -18.98 -1.34 15.61
N HIS A 70 -17.68 -1.20 15.39
CA HIS A 70 -16.67 -1.21 16.44
C HIS A 70 -16.38 0.18 17.04
N ASN A 71 -17.14 1.21 16.66
CA ASN A 71 -16.99 2.59 17.14
C ASN A 71 -15.54 3.11 17.04
N ARG A 72 -14.86 2.85 15.93
CA ARG A 72 -13.46 3.25 15.70
C ARG A 72 -13.35 4.76 15.42
N GLN A 73 -13.49 5.58 16.45
CA GLN A 73 -13.46 7.05 16.38
C GLN A 73 -12.11 7.64 15.91
N ASN A 74 -11.06 6.82 15.84
CA ASN A 74 -9.83 7.20 15.16
C ASN A 74 -9.99 7.23 13.62
N LYS A 75 -11.02 6.63 13.02
CA LYS A 75 -11.28 6.69 11.59
C LYS A 75 -12.04 7.97 11.22
N PRO A 76 -11.63 8.69 10.15
CA PRO A 76 -12.20 10.00 9.83
C PRO A 76 -13.66 9.94 9.34
N LEU A 77 -14.09 8.82 8.76
CA LEU A 77 -15.48 8.58 8.39
C LEU A 77 -16.37 8.35 9.62
N VAL A 78 -15.92 7.50 10.56
CA VAL A 78 -16.64 7.21 11.82
C VAL A 78 -16.76 8.46 12.69
N ALA A 79 -15.70 9.26 12.76
CA ALA A 79 -15.69 10.53 13.49
C ALA A 79 -16.48 11.67 12.81
N GLY A 80 -17.04 11.44 11.63
CA GLY A 80 -17.81 12.45 10.88
C GLY A 80 -16.97 13.63 10.36
N VAL A 81 -15.63 13.52 10.34
CA VAL A 81 -14.72 14.57 9.84
C VAL A 81 -14.89 14.77 8.34
N ILE A 82 -15.10 13.67 7.62
CA ILE A 82 -15.48 13.65 6.20
C ILE A 82 -16.61 12.65 5.98
N SER A 83 -17.44 12.88 4.97
CA SER A 83 -18.53 11.96 4.63
C SER A 83 -18.07 10.87 3.65
N ARG A 84 -18.77 9.72 3.66
CA ARG A 84 -18.57 8.64 2.68
C ARG A 84 -18.70 9.15 1.25
N LYS A 85 -19.70 9.99 0.96
CA LYS A 85 -19.90 10.61 -0.37
C LYS A 85 -18.71 11.48 -0.79
N TYR A 86 -18.15 12.26 0.14
CA TYR A 86 -16.98 13.10 -0.13
C TYR A 86 -15.75 12.27 -0.49
N LEU A 87 -15.45 11.23 0.29
CA LEU A 87 -14.32 10.34 0.03
C LEU A 87 -14.50 9.54 -1.27
N THR A 88 -15.71 9.04 -1.55
CA THR A 88 -16.02 8.35 -2.81
C THR A 88 -15.80 9.25 -4.03
N ASN A 89 -16.18 10.53 -3.97
CA ASN A 89 -15.95 11.47 -5.07
C ASN A 89 -14.45 11.69 -5.33
N TRP A 90 -13.67 11.84 -4.26
CA TRP A 90 -12.21 11.93 -4.37
C TRP A 90 -11.59 10.66 -4.92
N LEU A 91 -12.03 9.48 -4.49
CA LEU A 91 -11.57 8.21 -5.03
C LEU A 91 -11.89 8.07 -6.52
N ARG A 92 -13.11 8.45 -6.95
CA ARG A 92 -13.52 8.42 -8.37
C ARG A 92 -12.62 9.28 -9.26
N PHE A 93 -12.14 10.41 -8.75
CA PHE A 93 -11.17 11.24 -9.45
C PHE A 93 -9.75 10.65 -9.40
N MET A 94 -9.33 10.17 -8.22
CA MET A 94 -7.96 9.75 -7.99
C MET A 94 -7.58 8.48 -8.72
N VAL A 95 -8.53 7.56 -8.94
CA VAL A 95 -8.28 6.33 -9.72
C VAL A 95 -7.79 6.64 -11.15
N PRO A 96 -8.56 7.35 -12.02
CA PRO A 96 -8.09 7.68 -13.37
C PRO A 96 -6.90 8.63 -13.34
N PHE A 97 -6.84 9.58 -12.40
CA PHE A 97 -5.71 10.50 -12.27
C PHE A 97 -4.41 9.74 -11.99
N SER A 98 -4.40 8.81 -11.02
CA SER A 98 -3.24 7.97 -10.69
C SER A 98 -2.81 7.12 -11.88
N PHE A 99 -3.76 6.55 -12.63
CA PHE A 99 -3.44 5.81 -13.85
C PHE A 99 -2.71 6.71 -14.86
N VAL A 100 -3.29 7.86 -15.20
CA VAL A 100 -2.72 8.78 -16.19
C VAL A 100 -1.34 9.30 -15.73
N ALA A 101 -1.24 9.74 -14.47
CA ALA A 101 0.00 10.29 -13.91
C ALA A 101 1.14 9.27 -13.92
N ASN A 102 0.87 7.98 -13.66
CA ASN A 102 1.91 6.96 -13.63
C ASN A 102 2.23 6.38 -15.02
N LEU A 103 1.26 6.27 -15.93
CA LEU A 103 1.51 5.75 -17.29
C LEU A 103 2.16 6.78 -18.22
N LEU A 104 1.76 8.06 -18.10
CA LEU A 104 2.27 9.15 -18.94
C LEU A 104 3.36 9.97 -18.25
N GLY A 105 3.64 9.68 -16.98
CA GLY A 105 4.75 10.27 -16.23
C GLY A 105 6.08 9.56 -16.49
N PRO A 106 7.12 9.84 -15.68
CA PRO A 106 8.47 9.31 -15.90
C PRO A 106 8.60 7.80 -15.74
N LEU A 107 7.67 7.12 -15.06
CA LEU A 107 7.63 5.65 -15.05
C LEU A 107 7.41 5.07 -16.46
N GLY A 108 6.86 5.87 -17.37
CA GLY A 108 6.47 5.44 -18.71
C GLY A 108 5.40 4.36 -18.68
N PHE A 109 5.07 3.82 -19.86
CA PHE A 109 4.00 2.83 -19.96
C PHE A 109 4.34 1.52 -19.23
N LYS A 110 5.55 0.97 -19.42
CA LYS A 110 5.96 -0.31 -18.82
C LYS A 110 6.06 -0.21 -17.29
N GLY A 111 6.83 0.76 -16.78
CA GLY A 111 6.97 0.98 -15.33
C GLY A 111 5.63 1.37 -14.71
N GLY A 112 4.88 2.26 -15.36
CA GLY A 112 3.55 2.67 -14.92
C GLY A 112 2.60 1.49 -14.75
N LEU A 113 2.54 0.55 -15.72
CA LEU A 113 1.72 -0.65 -15.60
C LEU A 113 2.14 -1.56 -14.43
N VAL A 114 3.44 -1.75 -14.22
CA VAL A 114 3.94 -2.55 -13.07
C VAL A 114 3.55 -1.88 -11.75
N TYR A 115 3.65 -0.55 -11.66
CA TYR A 115 3.18 0.17 -10.48
C TYR A 115 1.67 0.04 -10.27
N MET A 116 0.87 0.20 -11.33
CA MET A 116 -0.57 0.06 -11.26
C MET A 116 -1.01 -1.37 -10.92
N PHE A 117 -0.24 -2.39 -11.30
CA PHE A 117 -0.40 -3.75 -10.81
C PHE A 117 -0.17 -3.84 -9.28
N GLY A 118 0.86 -3.18 -8.74
CA GLY A 118 1.04 -3.09 -7.29
C GLY A 118 -0.15 -2.43 -6.58
N ILE A 119 -0.71 -1.36 -7.16
CA ILE A 119 -1.92 -0.70 -6.64
C ILE A 119 -3.14 -1.64 -6.69
N SER A 120 -3.32 -2.38 -7.79
CA SER A 120 -4.43 -3.33 -7.91
C SER A 120 -4.33 -4.45 -6.86
N MET A 121 -3.12 -4.86 -6.49
CA MET A 121 -2.90 -5.79 -5.37
C MET A 121 -3.31 -5.19 -4.03
N GLY A 122 -2.95 -3.93 -3.75
CA GLY A 122 -3.40 -3.23 -2.54
C GLY A 122 -4.93 -3.13 -2.45
N VAL A 123 -5.59 -2.81 -3.57
CA VAL A 123 -7.05 -2.80 -3.65
C VAL A 123 -7.60 -4.22 -3.48
N ALA A 124 -7.11 -5.22 -4.21
CA ALA A 124 -7.57 -6.61 -4.11
C ALA A 124 -7.41 -7.16 -2.68
N TYR A 125 -6.39 -6.73 -1.95
CA TYR A 125 -6.24 -7.03 -0.53
C TYR A 125 -7.42 -6.55 0.31
N ASN A 126 -7.81 -5.28 0.13
CA ASN A 126 -8.92 -4.67 0.87
C ASN A 126 -10.24 -5.43 0.69
N PHE A 127 -10.53 -5.88 -0.55
CA PHE A 127 -11.83 -6.47 -0.89
C PHE A 127 -11.88 -8.00 -0.78
N TYR A 128 -10.75 -8.69 -0.89
CA TYR A 128 -10.75 -10.16 -1.04
C TYR A 128 -9.67 -10.87 -0.22
N PHE A 129 -8.40 -10.54 -0.43
CA PHE A 129 -7.31 -11.37 0.09
C PHE A 129 -7.19 -11.33 1.62
N LYS A 130 -7.54 -10.22 2.27
CA LYS A 130 -7.46 -10.12 3.74
C LYS A 130 -8.31 -11.17 4.46
N PHE A 131 -9.33 -11.72 3.80
CA PHE A 131 -10.26 -12.72 4.36
C PHE A 131 -9.80 -14.18 4.19
N ASN A 132 -8.71 -14.46 3.46
CA ASN A 132 -8.30 -15.83 3.14
C ASN A 132 -6.79 -16.09 3.34
N ILE A 133 -6.37 -17.35 3.17
CA ILE A 133 -4.99 -17.79 3.45
C ILE A 133 -3.93 -17.11 2.56
N PHE A 134 -4.33 -16.53 1.44
CA PHE A 134 -3.43 -15.84 0.51
C PHE A 134 -3.27 -14.35 0.84
N SER A 135 -3.64 -13.90 2.05
CA SER A 135 -3.55 -12.48 2.46
C SER A 135 -2.15 -11.86 2.33
N TRP A 136 -1.09 -12.67 2.35
CA TRP A 136 0.29 -12.24 2.17
C TRP A 136 0.68 -11.95 0.71
N LEU A 137 -0.01 -12.58 -0.25
CA LEU A 137 0.36 -12.55 -1.66
C LEU A 137 0.29 -11.14 -2.27
N PRO A 138 -0.76 -10.32 -2.02
CA PRO A 138 -0.80 -8.96 -2.53
C PRO A 138 0.35 -8.09 -2.03
N TYR A 139 0.77 -8.26 -0.77
CA TYR A 139 1.91 -7.54 -0.22
C TYR A 139 3.21 -7.96 -0.90
N ALA A 140 3.40 -9.28 -1.11
CA ALA A 140 4.56 -9.79 -1.84
C ALA A 140 4.67 -9.15 -3.24
N LEU A 141 3.57 -9.17 -3.99
CA LEU A 141 3.52 -8.67 -5.36
C LEU A 141 3.67 -7.14 -5.43
N ALA A 142 3.03 -6.40 -4.52
CA ALA A 142 3.14 -4.94 -4.48
C ALA A 142 4.55 -4.47 -4.09
N PHE A 143 5.18 -5.11 -3.11
CA PHE A 143 6.54 -4.76 -2.70
C PHE A 143 7.58 -5.17 -3.74
N ALA A 144 7.37 -6.27 -4.48
CA ALA A 144 8.20 -6.62 -5.63
C ALA A 144 8.06 -5.59 -6.76
N ALA A 145 6.83 -5.11 -7.01
CA ALA A 145 6.53 -4.20 -8.10
C ALA A 145 7.12 -2.79 -7.89
N LEU A 146 7.13 -2.28 -6.66
CA LEU A 146 7.51 -0.88 -6.38
C LEU A 146 8.94 -0.49 -6.81
N PRO A 147 10.02 -1.18 -6.41
CA PRO A 147 11.35 -0.85 -6.90
C PRO A 147 11.54 -1.25 -8.37
N SER A 148 10.93 -2.38 -8.77
CA SER A 148 11.03 -2.92 -10.13
C SER A 148 10.45 -1.98 -11.18
N CYS A 149 9.34 -1.30 -10.89
CA CYS A 149 8.73 -0.38 -11.85
C CYS A 149 9.63 0.81 -12.19
N ILE A 150 10.44 1.25 -11.22
CA ILE A 150 11.38 2.36 -11.38
C ILE A 150 12.58 1.90 -12.22
N ALA A 151 13.14 0.72 -11.96
CA ALA A 151 14.19 0.16 -12.82
C ALA A 151 13.70 -0.04 -14.27
N ILE A 152 12.50 -0.61 -14.45
CA ILE A 152 11.87 -0.81 -15.75
C ILE A 152 11.63 0.52 -16.48
N SER A 153 11.34 1.61 -15.77
CA SER A 153 11.20 2.95 -16.38
C SER A 153 12.48 3.46 -17.06
N LYS A 154 13.63 2.90 -16.68
CA LYS A 154 14.94 3.16 -17.30
C LYS A 154 15.37 2.06 -18.27
N GLU A 155 14.46 1.15 -18.63
CA GLU A 155 14.76 -0.04 -19.44
C GLU A 155 15.85 -0.93 -18.81
N ILE A 156 15.96 -0.88 -17.47
CA ILE A 156 16.83 -1.74 -16.69
C ILE A 156 16.03 -2.96 -16.28
N THR A 157 16.58 -4.16 -16.53
CA THR A 157 16.01 -5.39 -16.00
C THR A 157 16.19 -5.37 -14.47
N PRO A 158 15.10 -5.43 -13.67
CA PRO A 158 15.22 -5.41 -12.22
C PRO A 158 16.11 -6.57 -11.73
N PRO A 159 17.16 -6.30 -10.93
CA PRO A 159 17.96 -7.36 -10.33
C PRO A 159 17.08 -8.22 -9.41
N MET A 160 17.49 -9.47 -9.20
CA MET A 160 16.64 -10.44 -8.51
C MET A 160 16.25 -10.02 -7.10
N TRP A 161 17.13 -9.31 -6.40
CA TRP A 161 16.83 -8.81 -5.06
C TRP A 161 15.62 -7.86 -5.04
N MET A 162 15.34 -7.09 -6.10
CA MET A 162 14.24 -6.13 -6.12
C MET A 162 12.89 -6.84 -6.04
N TRP A 163 12.68 -7.86 -6.86
CA TRP A 163 11.41 -8.56 -6.91
C TRP A 163 11.33 -9.69 -5.89
N LEU A 164 12.39 -10.47 -5.68
CA LEU A 164 12.38 -11.55 -4.69
C LEU A 164 12.51 -11.00 -3.27
N GLY A 165 13.49 -10.13 -3.02
CA GLY A 165 13.66 -9.46 -1.73
C GLY A 165 12.46 -8.58 -1.40
N GLY A 166 11.94 -7.83 -2.38
CA GLY A 166 10.68 -7.11 -2.25
C GLY A 166 9.52 -8.02 -1.84
N ALA A 167 9.33 -9.15 -2.52
CA ALA A 167 8.27 -10.10 -2.18
C ALA A 167 8.38 -10.67 -0.76
N LEU A 168 9.59 -11.02 -0.34
CA LEU A 168 9.87 -11.54 1.01
C LEU A 168 9.60 -10.48 2.08
N LEU A 169 10.12 -9.27 1.90
CA LEU A 169 9.94 -8.16 2.83
C LEU A 169 8.48 -7.68 2.88
N GLY A 170 7.78 -7.63 1.74
CA GLY A 170 6.36 -7.33 1.70
C GLY A 170 5.52 -8.36 2.45
N SER A 171 5.81 -9.64 2.24
CA SER A 171 5.18 -10.72 3.02
C SER A 171 5.45 -10.52 4.52
N ALA A 172 6.69 -10.27 4.92
CA ALA A 172 7.01 -10.02 6.32
C ALA A 172 6.26 -8.81 6.90
N ALA A 173 6.20 -7.71 6.14
CA ALA A 173 5.48 -6.51 6.51
C ALA A 173 3.99 -6.79 6.75
N HIS A 174 3.36 -7.63 5.92
CA HIS A 174 1.98 -8.09 6.14
C HIS A 174 1.83 -8.85 7.46
N PHE A 175 2.67 -9.85 7.70
CA PHE A 175 2.65 -10.65 8.93
C PHE A 175 2.85 -9.78 10.18
N ILE A 176 3.64 -8.71 10.10
CA ILE A 176 3.82 -7.75 11.21
C ILE A 176 2.61 -6.82 11.35
N ASN A 177 2.13 -6.26 10.25
CA ASN A 177 1.09 -5.23 10.22
C ASN A 177 -0.21 -5.70 10.89
N VAL A 178 -0.60 -6.96 10.62
CA VAL A 178 -1.83 -7.55 11.16
C VAL A 178 -1.75 -7.94 12.64
N ILE A 179 -0.57 -7.96 13.26
CA ILE A 179 -0.43 -8.37 14.67
C ILE A 179 -1.11 -7.38 15.61
N LYS A 180 -1.03 -6.09 15.30
CA LYS A 180 -1.52 -5.02 16.17
C LYS A 180 -3.02 -5.13 16.43
N ASP A 181 -3.77 -5.43 15.38
CA ASP A 181 -5.24 -5.40 15.39
C ASP A 181 -5.86 -6.81 15.23
N MET A 182 -5.06 -7.87 15.38
CA MET A 182 -5.41 -9.27 15.08
C MET A 182 -6.73 -9.75 15.72
N ASP A 183 -6.96 -9.45 17.00
CA ASP A 183 -8.15 -9.93 17.71
C ASP A 183 -9.42 -9.21 17.24
N GLN A 184 -9.32 -7.91 16.95
CA GLN A 184 -10.41 -7.12 16.39
C GLN A 184 -10.71 -7.56 14.96
N ASP A 185 -9.66 -7.75 14.15
CA ASP A 185 -9.76 -8.25 12.78
C ASP A 185 -10.49 -9.60 12.71
N ARG A 186 -10.17 -10.53 13.62
CA ARG A 186 -10.87 -11.83 13.70
C ARG A 186 -12.35 -11.66 14.02
N ALA A 187 -12.70 -10.75 14.92
CA ALA A 187 -14.10 -10.45 15.24
C ALA A 187 -14.86 -9.89 14.03
N SER A 188 -14.17 -9.14 13.16
CA SER A 188 -14.67 -8.64 11.87
C SER A 188 -14.64 -9.67 10.73
N GLY A 189 -14.31 -10.93 11.01
CA GLY A 189 -14.23 -12.00 10.01
C GLY A 189 -12.98 -11.96 9.11
N ILE A 190 -12.00 -11.10 9.43
CA ILE A 190 -10.70 -11.06 8.73
C ILE A 190 -9.86 -12.25 9.21
N GLY A 191 -9.76 -13.25 8.34
CA GLY A 191 -8.97 -14.45 8.56
C GLY A 191 -7.87 -14.58 7.52
N GLY A 192 -6.79 -13.81 7.62
CA GLY A 192 -5.59 -14.02 6.82
C GLY A 192 -4.75 -15.22 7.28
N ALA A 193 -3.72 -15.61 6.53
CA ALA A 193 -2.74 -16.60 7.03
C ALA A 193 -2.13 -16.22 8.39
N PRO A 194 -1.70 -14.95 8.63
CA PRO A 194 -1.16 -14.55 9.93
C PRO A 194 -2.18 -14.72 11.07
N GLN A 195 -3.44 -14.35 10.83
CA GLN A 195 -4.53 -14.50 11.80
C GLN A 195 -4.80 -15.99 12.10
N ARG A 196 -4.60 -16.91 11.16
CA ARG A 196 -4.81 -18.35 11.41
C ARG A 196 -3.68 -18.99 12.22
N ILE A 197 -2.43 -18.62 11.94
CA ILE A 197 -1.27 -19.19 12.67
C ILE A 197 -1.01 -18.50 14.02
N GLY A 198 -1.65 -17.36 14.26
CA GLY A 198 -1.58 -16.60 15.51
C GLY A 198 -0.35 -15.72 15.63
N LYS A 199 -0.35 -14.86 16.65
CA LYS A 199 0.65 -13.80 16.87
C LYS A 199 2.09 -14.32 16.93
N ARG A 200 2.37 -15.33 17.78
CA ARG A 200 3.73 -15.85 17.97
C ARG A 200 4.32 -16.41 16.66
N ASN A 201 3.57 -17.25 15.96
CA ASN A 201 4.04 -17.84 14.71
C ASN A 201 4.15 -16.81 13.60
N SER A 202 3.27 -15.79 13.60
CA SER A 202 3.38 -14.67 12.66
C SER A 202 4.68 -13.89 12.84
N ILE A 203 5.13 -13.67 14.08
CA ILE A 203 6.42 -13.03 14.38
C ILE A 203 7.58 -13.89 13.86
N VAL A 204 7.55 -15.20 14.13
CA VAL A 204 8.61 -16.13 13.68
C VAL A 204 8.69 -16.17 12.14
N VAL A 205 7.54 -16.26 11.46
CA VAL A 205 7.48 -16.24 9.99
C VAL A 205 8.00 -14.91 9.45
N ALA A 206 7.58 -13.77 10.01
CA ALA A 206 8.08 -12.47 9.60
C ALA A 206 9.61 -12.35 9.77
N ALA A 207 10.16 -12.80 10.90
CA ALA A 207 11.60 -12.77 11.14
C ALA A 207 12.36 -13.64 10.12
N GLY A 208 11.87 -14.84 9.81
CA GLY A 208 12.45 -15.70 8.78
C GLY A 208 12.40 -15.07 7.39
N LEU A 209 11.26 -14.48 7.00
CA LEU A 209 11.10 -13.78 5.73
C LEU A 209 12.03 -12.56 5.61
N ILE A 210 12.24 -11.80 6.69
CA ILE A 210 13.20 -10.68 6.72
C ILE A 210 14.63 -11.18 6.52
N ALA A 211 15.03 -12.23 7.25
CA ALA A 211 16.35 -12.82 7.12
C ALA A 211 16.60 -13.29 5.68
N LEU A 212 15.65 -14.01 5.08
CA LEU A 212 15.71 -14.43 3.68
C LEU A 212 15.77 -13.23 2.73
N GLY A 213 14.97 -12.19 2.98
CA GLY A 213 14.98 -10.95 2.21
C GLY A 213 16.38 -10.30 2.20
N PHE A 214 17.04 -10.20 3.35
CA PHE A 214 18.42 -9.69 3.41
C PHE A 214 19.43 -10.59 2.71
N LEU A 215 19.28 -11.91 2.76
CA LEU A 215 20.14 -12.82 2.00
C LEU A 215 20.04 -12.56 0.49
N THR A 216 18.87 -12.16 -0.03
CA THR A 216 18.77 -11.78 -1.45
C THR A 216 19.63 -10.57 -1.82
N LEU A 217 19.82 -9.61 -0.91
CA LEU A 217 20.71 -8.47 -1.13
C LEU A 217 22.19 -8.88 -1.14
N VAL A 218 22.55 -9.96 -0.46
CA VAL A 218 23.93 -10.46 -0.41
C VAL A 218 24.27 -11.29 -1.65
N PHE A 219 23.34 -12.15 -2.08
CA PHE A 219 23.60 -13.12 -3.14
C PHE A 219 23.16 -12.68 -4.55
N PHE A 220 22.30 -11.67 -4.65
CA PHE A 220 21.70 -11.26 -5.93
C PHE A 220 21.77 -9.76 -6.21
N ASN A 221 22.61 -9.02 -5.47
CA ASN A 221 22.95 -7.64 -5.78
C ASN A 221 24.07 -7.53 -6.81
#